data_AF-A0A383B847-F1
#
_entry.id   AF-A0A383B847-F1
#
_cell.length_a   1.000
_cell.length_b   1.000
_cell.length_c   1.000
_cell.angle_alpha   90.00
_cell.angle_beta   90.00
_cell.angle_gamma   90.00
#
_symmetry.space_group_name_H-M   'P 1'
#
loop_
_entity.id
_entity.type
_entity.pdbx_description
1 polymer ?
#
loop_
_entity_poly.entity_id
_entity_poly.type
_entity_poly.pdbx_seq_one_letter_code
_entity_poly.pdbx_strand_id
1 'polypeptide(L)'
;VSDILPSQTGVIVSLAITVGGTGYSAGTLTAIGGGGSSFAGTFTVDGSGIIDTVTITNAGSGYTTVPTINIASGGPGSGTAVITAAFETVFPTANAFKVGLGDPITGLASWVGFNVVVFCKNSCYVIDTNPVPATASPTAPAASTFSIRTISTSSGCLSHGSIAQVGEDLYYLSRTGVRSIRRTMEENMIASDVGIISYPIQDVIDSINWTQAEIATA
;
A
#
# COMPACT_ATOMS: atom_id res chain seq x y z
N VAL A 1 9.00 12.48 -9.32
CA VAL A 1 8.09 11.36 -9.66
C VAL A 1 6.81 11.60 -8.90
N SER A 2 5.70 11.84 -9.58
CA SER A 2 4.38 11.85 -8.92
C SER A 2 4.20 10.45 -8.35
N ASP A 3 4.09 10.34 -7.03
CA ASP A 3 3.85 9.09 -6.32
C ASP A 3 2.63 8.43 -6.98
N ILE A 4 2.80 7.33 -7.73
CA ILE A 4 1.69 6.55 -8.32
C ILE A 4 1.10 5.73 -7.18
N LEU A 5 0.59 6.41 -6.17
CA LEU A 5 -0.27 5.78 -5.18
C LEU A 5 -1.60 5.52 -5.88
N PRO A 6 -2.17 4.31 -5.78
CA PRO A 6 -3.49 4.04 -6.34
C PRO A 6 -4.47 5.08 -5.81
N SER A 7 -5.45 5.49 -6.63
CA SER A 7 -6.50 6.42 -6.21
C SER A 7 -7.18 5.87 -4.96
N GLN A 8 -6.92 6.52 -3.81
CA GLN A 8 -7.39 6.06 -2.50
C GLN A 8 -8.87 6.37 -2.38
N THR A 9 -9.68 5.46 -2.88
CA THR A 9 -11.13 5.53 -2.78
C THR A 9 -11.61 4.68 -1.61
N GLY A 10 -12.57 5.22 -0.87
CA GLY A 10 -13.12 4.62 0.33
C GLY A 10 -14.64 4.58 0.36
N VAL A 11 -15.17 4.04 1.45
CA VAL A 11 -16.59 3.92 1.77
C VAL A 11 -16.88 4.53 3.15
N ILE A 12 -18.10 5.00 3.40
CA ILE A 12 -18.50 5.50 4.72
C ILE A 12 -18.81 4.32 5.64
N VAL A 13 -18.07 4.20 6.74
CA VAL A 13 -18.14 3.03 7.65
C VAL A 13 -18.95 3.32 8.91
N SER A 14 -19.04 4.57 9.34
CA SER A 14 -19.83 4.94 10.51
C SER A 14 -20.32 6.38 10.47
N LEU A 15 -21.36 6.65 11.24
CA LEU A 15 -21.92 7.98 11.48
C LEU A 15 -21.93 8.24 12.99
N ALA A 16 -21.62 9.48 13.38
CA ALA A 16 -21.73 9.93 14.76
C ALA A 16 -22.60 11.19 14.82
N ILE A 17 -23.53 11.21 15.78
CA ILE A 17 -24.36 12.38 16.07
C ILE A 17 -23.54 13.28 17.00
N THR A 18 -23.01 14.37 16.46
CA THR A 18 -22.27 15.38 17.24
C THR A 18 -23.23 16.35 17.91
N VAL A 19 -24.31 16.72 17.21
CA VAL A 19 -25.41 17.54 17.72
C VAL A 19 -26.71 16.99 17.15
N GLY A 20 -27.63 16.56 18.03
CA GLY A 20 -28.92 15.99 17.59
C GLY A 20 -29.92 17.02 17.05
N GLY A 21 -29.71 18.31 17.37
CA GLY A 21 -30.61 19.41 16.96
C GLY A 21 -32.00 19.31 17.60
N THR A 22 -32.97 20.09 17.10
CA THR A 22 -34.37 20.09 17.57
C THR A 22 -35.34 20.29 16.42
N GLY A 23 -36.58 19.82 16.57
CA GLY A 23 -37.66 20.02 15.59
C GLY A 23 -37.53 19.16 14.34
N TYR A 24 -36.73 18.09 14.40
CA TYR A 24 -36.59 17.14 13.32
C TYR A 24 -37.72 16.10 13.35
N SER A 25 -37.98 15.51 12.19
CA SER A 25 -38.73 14.27 12.04
C SER A 25 -37.82 13.25 11.36
N ALA A 26 -38.04 11.96 11.62
CA ALA A 26 -37.25 10.89 11.02
C ALA A 26 -37.15 11.04 9.50
N GLY A 27 -35.99 10.74 8.93
CA GLY A 27 -35.69 11.07 7.54
C GLY A 27 -34.45 10.37 6.99
N THR A 28 -33.94 10.92 5.89
CA THR A 28 -32.82 10.34 5.13
C THR A 28 -31.56 11.19 5.25
N LEU A 29 -30.41 10.54 5.09
CA LEU A 29 -29.09 11.16 5.07
C LEU A 29 -28.47 10.98 3.68
N THR A 30 -27.90 12.05 3.15
CA THR A 30 -27.12 12.03 1.91
C THR A 30 -25.72 12.60 2.16
N ALA A 31 -24.77 12.30 1.28
CA ALA A 31 -23.41 12.82 1.38
C ALA A 31 -23.19 13.88 0.30
N ILE A 32 -22.51 14.97 0.67
CA ILE A 32 -22.10 16.05 -0.24
C ILE A 32 -20.58 16.22 -0.14
N GLY A 33 -19.92 16.38 -1.29
CA GLY A 33 -18.47 16.48 -1.35
C GLY A 33 -17.77 15.13 -1.11
N GLY A 34 -16.50 15.16 -0.73
CA GLY A 34 -15.72 13.95 -0.44
C GLY A 34 -15.25 13.16 -1.67
N GLY A 35 -15.63 13.56 -2.89
CA GLY A 35 -15.28 12.90 -4.15
C GLY A 35 -16.04 11.60 -4.46
N GLY A 36 -16.71 11.01 -3.46
CA GLY A 36 -17.49 9.79 -3.60
C GLY A 36 -18.95 10.00 -4.00
N SER A 37 -19.68 8.91 -4.17
CA SER A 37 -21.08 8.90 -4.57
C SER A 37 -21.87 7.77 -3.91
N SER A 38 -23.19 7.84 -4.04
CA SER A 38 -24.13 6.76 -3.69
C SER A 38 -24.25 6.42 -2.21
N PHE A 39 -23.73 7.25 -1.30
CA PHE A 39 -24.05 7.10 0.12
C PHE A 39 -25.56 7.35 0.37
N ALA A 40 -26.15 6.49 1.18
CA ALA A 40 -27.49 6.66 1.72
C ALA A 40 -27.53 6.23 3.18
N GLY A 41 -28.20 7.01 4.02
CA GLY A 41 -28.51 6.64 5.39
C GLY A 41 -29.90 7.11 5.80
N THR A 42 -30.27 6.77 7.02
CA THR A 42 -31.51 7.21 7.66
C THR A 42 -31.21 7.66 9.09
N PHE A 43 -32.12 8.42 9.68
CA PHE A 43 -32.06 8.79 11.09
C PHE A 43 -33.44 8.74 11.73
N THR A 44 -33.49 8.44 13.02
CA THR A 44 -34.70 8.53 13.85
C THR A 44 -34.62 9.74 14.77
N VAL A 45 -35.76 10.14 15.32
CA VAL A 45 -35.85 11.19 16.34
C VAL A 45 -36.50 10.68 17.60
N ASP A 46 -36.17 11.29 18.74
CA ASP A 46 -36.85 11.06 20.00
C ASP A 46 -38.24 11.74 20.07
N GLY A 47 -38.94 11.60 21.19
CA GLY A 47 -40.25 12.23 21.41
C GLY A 47 -40.24 13.77 21.41
N SER A 48 -39.07 14.40 21.44
CA SER A 48 -38.86 15.85 21.41
C SER A 48 -38.38 16.36 20.05
N GLY A 49 -38.18 15.48 19.07
CA GLY A 49 -37.68 15.83 17.73
C GLY A 49 -36.17 16.06 17.68
N ILE A 50 -35.40 15.48 18.60
CA ILE A 50 -33.93 15.43 18.58
C ILE A 50 -33.51 14.17 17.82
N ILE A 51 -32.50 14.27 16.95
CA ILE A 51 -31.97 13.08 16.25
C ILE A 51 -31.35 12.12 17.28
N ASP A 52 -31.85 10.89 17.31
CA ASP A 52 -31.54 9.88 18.33
C ASP A 52 -30.67 8.75 17.78
N THR A 53 -30.98 8.26 16.57
CA THR A 53 -30.18 7.22 15.91
C THR A 53 -29.90 7.54 14.45
N VAL A 54 -28.81 7.01 13.94
CA VAL A 54 -28.38 7.11 12.53
C VAL A 54 -28.01 5.73 12.03
N THR A 55 -28.45 5.39 10.81
CA THR A 55 -28.21 4.09 10.19
C THR A 55 -27.69 4.29 8.76
N ILE A 56 -26.62 3.59 8.41
CA ILE A 56 -26.11 3.54 7.03
C ILE A 56 -26.88 2.45 6.28
N THR A 57 -27.53 2.81 5.18
CA THR A 57 -28.21 1.85 4.28
C THR A 57 -27.38 1.55 3.03
N ASN A 58 -26.53 2.49 2.61
CA ASN A 58 -25.50 2.30 1.60
C ASN A 58 -24.28 3.13 1.97
N ALA A 59 -23.13 2.48 2.13
CA ALA A 59 -21.86 3.13 2.48
C ALA A 59 -21.32 4.05 1.37
N GLY A 60 -21.86 3.93 0.15
CA GLY A 60 -21.35 4.62 -1.04
C GLY A 60 -19.96 4.13 -1.44
N SER A 61 -19.35 4.80 -2.40
CA SER A 61 -18.01 4.46 -2.90
C SER A 61 -17.31 5.67 -3.50
N GLY A 62 -15.98 5.62 -3.58
CA GLY A 62 -15.20 6.65 -4.27
C GLY A 62 -14.76 7.80 -3.38
N TYR A 63 -15.00 7.74 -2.06
CA TYR A 63 -14.65 8.84 -1.16
C TYR A 63 -13.13 8.97 -1.02
N THR A 64 -12.60 10.14 -1.34
CA THR A 64 -11.18 10.50 -1.22
C THR A 64 -10.92 11.44 -0.05
N THR A 65 -11.96 12.13 0.42
CA THR A 65 -11.95 12.95 1.64
C THR A 65 -13.27 12.76 2.39
N VAL A 66 -13.32 13.18 3.66
CA VAL A 66 -14.53 13.09 4.48
C VAL A 66 -15.66 13.90 3.82
N PRO A 67 -16.80 13.28 3.46
CA PRO A 67 -17.95 14.02 2.94
C PRO A 67 -18.71 14.73 4.08
N THR A 68 -19.45 15.77 3.73
CA THR A 68 -20.44 16.37 4.65
C THR A 68 -21.72 15.57 4.59
N ILE A 69 -22.26 15.19 5.75
CA ILE A 69 -23.56 14.50 5.83
C ILE A 69 -24.67 15.54 5.85
N ASN A 70 -25.46 15.51 4.79
CA ASN A 70 -26.65 16.32 4.64
C ASN A 70 -27.85 15.59 5.26
N ILE A 71 -28.57 16.30 6.12
CA ILE A 71 -29.72 15.79 6.85
C ILE A 71 -30.97 16.27 6.12
N ALA A 72 -31.60 15.38 5.36
CA ALA A 72 -32.87 15.69 4.72
C ALA A 72 -34.01 15.46 5.73
N SER A 73 -34.56 16.56 6.27
CA SER A 73 -35.69 16.52 7.19
C SER A 73 -37.04 16.56 6.46
N GLY A 74 -38.02 15.85 6.99
CA GLY A 74 -39.43 16.01 6.61
C GLY A 74 -40.17 17.14 7.35
N GLY A 75 -39.51 17.85 8.28
CA GLY A 75 -40.07 18.91 9.13
C GLY A 75 -39.17 20.15 9.25
N PRO A 76 -39.58 21.21 9.99
CA PRO A 76 -38.96 22.54 9.99
C PRO A 76 -37.66 22.64 10.82
N GLY A 77 -36.86 21.57 10.85
CA GLY A 77 -35.70 21.42 11.73
C GLY A 77 -34.80 22.67 11.78
N SER A 78 -34.24 22.97 12.94
CA SER A 78 -33.55 24.24 13.21
C SER A 78 -32.20 24.41 12.50
N GLY A 79 -31.80 23.50 11.60
CA GLY A 79 -30.52 23.53 10.88
C GLY A 79 -29.27 23.34 11.76
N THR A 80 -29.44 23.05 13.06
CA THR A 80 -28.33 22.95 14.04
C THR A 80 -27.82 21.53 14.25
N ALA A 81 -28.42 20.51 13.63
CA ALA A 81 -27.97 19.14 13.79
C ALA A 81 -26.67 18.90 13.01
N VAL A 82 -25.76 18.14 13.60
CA VAL A 82 -24.46 17.83 13.02
C VAL A 82 -24.24 16.32 13.14
N ILE A 83 -24.12 15.67 11.99
CA ILE A 83 -23.72 14.27 11.87
C ILE A 83 -22.39 14.22 11.14
N THR A 84 -21.39 13.58 11.74
CA THR A 84 -20.07 13.39 11.13
C THR A 84 -19.92 11.97 10.62
N ALA A 85 -19.35 11.81 9.42
CA ALA A 85 -19.01 10.51 8.86
C ALA A 85 -17.56 10.14 9.14
N ALA A 86 -17.32 8.85 9.39
CA ALA A 86 -16.01 8.25 9.22
C ALA A 86 -16.01 7.45 7.92
N PHE A 87 -14.92 7.54 7.16
CA PHE A 87 -14.69 6.76 5.96
C PHE A 87 -13.38 6.01 6.07
N GLU A 88 -13.30 4.84 5.43
CA GLU A 88 -12.10 4.02 5.37
C GLU A 88 -11.70 3.84 3.91
N THR A 89 -10.41 3.97 3.62
CA THR A 89 -9.85 3.69 2.28
C THR A 89 -9.35 2.25 2.23
N VAL A 90 -9.55 1.58 1.09
CA VAL A 90 -9.13 0.17 0.91
C VAL A 90 -7.60 0.04 0.85
N PHE A 91 -6.89 1.14 0.57
CA PHE A 91 -5.43 1.24 0.60
C PHE A 91 -5.01 2.58 1.20
N PRO A 92 -5.00 2.75 2.53
CA PRO A 92 -4.52 3.99 3.13
C PRO A 92 -3.04 4.21 2.77
N THR A 93 -2.59 5.47 2.63
CA THR A 93 -1.17 5.82 2.42
C THR A 93 -0.25 5.14 3.45
N ALA A 94 -0.78 4.80 4.63
CA ALA A 94 -0.10 4.06 5.68
C ALA A 94 0.28 2.61 5.32
N ASN A 95 -0.32 2.01 4.29
CA ASN A 95 -0.09 0.61 3.89
C ASN A 95 0.90 0.47 2.74
N ALA A 96 1.46 1.57 2.23
CA ALA A 96 2.55 1.55 1.27
C ALA A 96 3.90 1.60 2.00
N PHE A 97 4.86 0.77 1.58
CA PHE A 97 6.25 0.91 2.00
C PHE A 97 7.07 1.50 0.85
N LYS A 98 8.05 2.34 1.18
CA LYS A 98 8.99 2.92 0.22
C LYS A 98 10.31 2.17 0.31
N VAL A 99 10.84 1.76 -0.83
CA VAL A 99 12.07 0.97 -0.93
C VAL A 99 12.93 1.52 -2.07
N GLY A 100 14.26 1.42 -1.92
CA GLY A 100 15.22 1.98 -2.86
C GLY A 100 15.68 3.40 -2.49
N LEU A 101 16.81 3.80 -3.07
CA LEU A 101 17.42 5.13 -2.90
C LEU A 101 17.03 6.09 -4.05
N GLY A 102 15.87 5.86 -4.69
CA GLY A 102 15.42 6.62 -5.86
C GLY A 102 15.74 5.96 -7.21
N ASP A 103 16.49 4.85 -7.20
CA ASP A 103 16.68 4.03 -8.39
C ASP A 103 15.40 3.29 -8.80
N PRO A 104 15.16 3.05 -10.10
CA PRO A 104 14.05 2.24 -10.56
C PRO A 104 14.09 0.83 -9.96
N ILE A 105 12.92 0.33 -9.54
CA ILE A 105 12.73 -1.08 -9.18
C ILE A 105 12.77 -1.88 -10.49
N THR A 106 13.69 -2.85 -10.56
CA THR A 106 13.90 -3.70 -11.74
C THR A 106 13.23 -5.05 -11.60
N GLY A 107 12.97 -5.52 -10.38
CA GLY A 107 12.23 -6.75 -10.15
C GLY A 107 11.97 -7.06 -8.68
N LEU A 108 11.06 -8.02 -8.45
CA LEU A 108 10.75 -8.58 -7.13
C LEU A 108 10.88 -10.10 -7.20
N ALA A 109 11.30 -10.73 -6.11
CA ALA A 109 11.27 -12.19 -6.00
C ALA A 109 10.95 -12.63 -4.57
N SER A 110 10.16 -13.70 -4.44
CA SER A 110 9.96 -14.37 -3.17
C SER A 110 11.27 -15.01 -2.70
N TRP A 111 11.53 -14.95 -1.39
CA TRP A 111 12.67 -15.60 -0.78
C TRP A 111 12.24 -16.34 0.49
N VAL A 112 13.20 -16.94 1.19
CA VAL A 112 12.88 -17.84 2.30
C VAL A 112 12.19 -17.17 3.48
N GLY A 113 11.33 -17.93 4.13
CA GLY A 113 10.46 -17.43 5.19
C GLY A 113 9.36 -16.54 4.61
N PHE A 114 9.04 -15.46 5.33
CA PHE A 114 8.09 -14.44 4.85
C PHE A 114 8.82 -13.28 4.18
N ASN A 115 9.98 -13.53 3.56
CA ASN A 115 10.80 -12.48 2.98
C ASN A 115 10.55 -12.33 1.48
N VAL A 116 10.52 -11.08 1.03
CA VAL A 116 10.54 -10.71 -0.39
C VAL A 116 11.80 -9.90 -0.66
N VAL A 117 12.52 -10.21 -1.73
CA VAL A 117 13.64 -9.39 -2.19
C VAL A 117 13.14 -8.40 -3.23
N VAL A 118 13.37 -7.12 -2.98
CA VAL A 118 13.18 -6.04 -3.94
C VAL A 118 14.53 -5.73 -4.58
N PHE A 119 14.57 -5.82 -5.90
CA PHE A 119 15.72 -5.42 -6.69
C PHE A 119 15.48 -4.07 -7.35
N CYS A 120 16.42 -3.15 -7.14
CA CYS A 120 16.56 -1.91 -7.87
C CYS A 120 17.73 -2.01 -8.84
N LYS A 121 17.87 -1.02 -9.72
CA LYS A 121 18.93 -0.95 -10.73
C LYS A 121 20.35 -1.06 -10.13
N ASN A 122 20.59 -0.42 -8.99
CA ASN A 122 21.91 -0.42 -8.32
C ASN A 122 21.87 -0.91 -6.87
N SER A 123 20.70 -1.32 -6.35
CA SER A 123 20.56 -1.72 -4.94
C SER A 123 19.56 -2.85 -4.75
N CYS A 124 19.69 -3.60 -3.65
CA CYS A 124 18.81 -4.72 -3.30
C CYS A 124 18.40 -4.65 -1.83
N TYR A 125 17.17 -5.03 -1.53
CA TYR A 125 16.58 -4.97 -0.19
C TYR A 125 15.78 -6.25 0.10
N VAL A 126 15.82 -6.71 1.35
CA VAL A 126 14.90 -7.73 1.88
C VAL A 126 13.80 -7.04 2.64
N ILE A 127 12.57 -7.44 2.37
CA ILE A 127 11.38 -6.96 3.04
C ILE A 127 10.81 -8.14 3.80
N ASP A 128 10.69 -8.01 5.13
CA ASP A 128 9.92 -8.94 5.93
C ASP A 128 8.43 -8.65 5.72
N THR A 129 7.71 -9.62 5.19
CA THR A 129 6.28 -9.55 4.87
C THR A 129 5.42 -10.42 5.80
N ASN A 130 5.93 -10.77 6.99
CA ASN A 130 5.23 -11.64 7.94
C ASN A 130 3.73 -11.30 8.05
N PRO A 131 2.83 -12.18 7.59
CA PRO A 131 1.41 -11.87 7.48
C PRO A 131 0.75 -11.78 8.85
N VAL A 132 -0.11 -10.78 9.04
CA VAL A 132 -1.08 -10.80 10.16
C VAL A 132 -2.16 -11.84 9.84
N PRO A 133 -2.51 -12.75 10.77
CA PRO A 133 -3.56 -13.74 10.51
C PRO A 133 -4.89 -13.10 10.13
N ALA A 134 -5.60 -13.69 9.17
CA ALA A 134 -6.91 -13.20 8.70
C ALA A 134 -8.01 -13.19 9.78
N THR A 135 -7.75 -13.77 10.95
CA THR A 135 -8.63 -13.77 12.13
C THR A 135 -8.37 -12.61 13.10
N ALA A 136 -7.39 -11.76 12.83
CA ALA A 136 -7.10 -10.58 13.66
C ALA A 136 -8.17 -9.49 13.44
N SER A 137 -8.59 -8.83 14.53
CA SER A 137 -9.61 -7.76 14.53
C SER A 137 -9.22 -6.60 13.60
N PRO A 138 -10.15 -5.99 12.83
CA PRO A 138 -9.87 -4.97 11.82
C PRO A 138 -9.47 -3.58 12.37
N THR A 139 -9.10 -3.46 13.65
CA THR A 139 -9.07 -2.16 14.36
C THR A 139 -7.76 -1.35 14.19
N ALA A 140 -6.79 -1.87 13.45
CA ALA A 140 -5.59 -1.16 13.00
C ALA A 140 -5.18 -1.83 11.69
N PRO A 141 -4.63 -1.09 10.69
CA PRO A 141 -4.46 -1.65 9.35
C PRO A 141 -3.75 -3.00 9.44
N ALA A 142 -4.44 -4.05 8.96
CA ALA A 142 -3.91 -5.41 8.83
C ALA A 142 -2.81 -5.50 7.76
N ALA A 143 -2.07 -4.41 7.52
CA ALA A 143 -0.85 -4.43 6.77
C ALA A 143 0.22 -4.98 7.72
N SER A 144 0.80 -6.11 7.36
CA SER A 144 2.07 -6.56 7.94
C SER A 144 3.01 -5.37 8.07
N THR A 145 3.61 -5.16 9.25
CA THR A 145 4.63 -4.13 9.41
C THR A 145 5.85 -4.56 8.60
N PHE A 146 5.95 -4.06 7.38
CA PHE A 146 7.06 -4.35 6.48
C PHE A 146 8.34 -3.77 7.06
N SER A 147 9.27 -4.62 7.46
CA SER A 147 10.62 -4.18 7.85
C SER A 147 11.56 -4.32 6.67
N ILE A 148 12.33 -3.26 6.37
CA ILE A 148 13.22 -3.21 5.22
C ILE A 148 14.66 -3.36 5.71
N ARG A 149 15.37 -4.33 5.18
CA ARG A 149 16.79 -4.54 5.39
C ARG A 149 17.53 -4.37 4.07
N THR A 150 18.50 -3.46 4.04
CA THR A 150 19.39 -3.30 2.89
C THR A 150 20.31 -4.52 2.76
N ILE A 151 20.37 -5.10 1.56
CA ILE A 151 21.33 -6.17 1.20
C ILE A 151 22.59 -5.53 0.62
N SER A 152 22.40 -4.64 -0.35
CA SER A 152 23.47 -3.94 -1.03
C SER A 152 22.98 -2.60 -1.55
N THR A 153 23.82 -1.58 -1.47
CA THR A 153 23.60 -0.24 -2.02
C THR A 153 24.31 -0.01 -3.36
N SER A 154 25.17 -0.94 -3.77
CA SER A 154 26.03 -0.82 -4.96
C SER A 154 25.77 -1.91 -6.01
N SER A 155 25.10 -2.99 -5.61
CA SER A 155 24.76 -4.10 -6.49
C SER A 155 23.24 -4.21 -6.64
N GLY A 156 22.75 -4.05 -7.87
CA GLY A 156 21.36 -4.21 -8.25
C GLY A 156 21.14 -5.33 -9.26
N CYS A 157 19.89 -5.49 -9.71
CA CYS A 157 19.53 -6.43 -10.77
C CYS A 157 19.22 -5.69 -12.06
N LEU A 158 19.61 -6.29 -13.19
CA LEU A 158 19.36 -5.75 -14.52
C LEU A 158 17.87 -5.73 -14.87
N SER A 159 17.17 -6.85 -14.62
CA SER A 159 15.73 -6.99 -14.88
C SER A 159 15.09 -8.10 -14.05
N HIS A 160 13.76 -8.05 -13.92
CA HIS A 160 12.98 -9.10 -13.28
C HIS A 160 13.19 -10.48 -13.92
N GLY A 161 13.22 -10.57 -15.25
CA GLY A 161 13.40 -11.83 -15.98
C GLY A 161 14.79 -12.46 -15.81
N SER A 162 15.75 -11.71 -15.28
CA SER A 162 17.09 -12.21 -14.98
C SER A 162 17.24 -12.80 -13.58
N ILE A 163 16.15 -12.88 -12.81
CA ILE A 163 16.11 -13.44 -11.47
C ILE A 163 15.68 -14.91 -11.53
N ALA A 164 16.45 -15.79 -10.91
CA ALA A 164 16.16 -17.21 -10.81
C ALA A 164 16.27 -17.69 -9.36
N GLN A 165 15.19 -18.28 -8.84
CA GLN A 165 15.21 -18.97 -7.56
C GLN A 165 15.77 -20.38 -7.73
N VAL A 166 16.82 -20.70 -6.96
CA VAL A 166 17.48 -22.00 -6.99
C VAL A 166 17.64 -22.50 -5.57
N GLY A 167 16.78 -23.45 -5.19
CA GLY A 167 16.71 -23.93 -3.81
C GLY A 167 16.40 -22.77 -2.85
N GLU A 168 17.32 -22.53 -1.93
CA GLU A 168 17.20 -21.51 -0.89
C GLU A 168 17.82 -20.15 -1.26
N ASP A 169 18.40 -20.05 -2.46
CA ASP A 169 19.10 -18.85 -2.93
C ASP A 169 18.42 -18.23 -4.15
N LEU A 170 18.70 -16.95 -4.37
CA LEU A 170 18.29 -16.20 -5.54
C LEU A 170 19.53 -15.80 -6.33
N TYR A 171 19.58 -16.24 -7.58
CA TYR A 171 20.54 -15.76 -8.55
C TYR A 171 19.95 -14.63 -9.37
N TYR A 172 20.76 -13.63 -9.66
CA TYR A 172 20.34 -12.50 -10.46
C TYR A 172 21.50 -11.98 -11.30
N LEU A 173 21.19 -11.46 -12.48
CA LEU A 173 22.16 -10.76 -13.29
C LEU A 173 22.30 -9.31 -12.80
N SER A 174 23.51 -8.96 -12.40
CA SER A 174 23.93 -7.58 -12.14
C SER A 174 24.84 -7.10 -13.27
N ARG A 175 25.12 -5.79 -13.31
CA ARG A 175 26.07 -5.21 -14.27
C ARG A 175 27.50 -5.74 -14.10
N THR A 176 27.82 -6.23 -12.90
CA THR A 176 29.13 -6.80 -12.58
C THR A 176 29.20 -8.30 -12.82
N GLY A 177 28.09 -8.94 -13.20
CA GLY A 177 28.02 -10.39 -13.43
C GLY A 177 26.83 -11.05 -12.73
N VAL A 178 26.83 -12.38 -12.73
CA VAL A 178 25.81 -13.18 -12.04
C VAL A 178 26.15 -13.22 -10.55
N ARG A 179 25.16 -12.90 -9.72
CA ARG A 179 25.32 -12.79 -8.26
C ARG A 179 24.33 -13.68 -7.52
N SER A 180 24.71 -14.08 -6.32
CA SER A 180 23.85 -14.77 -5.34
C SER A 180 23.41 -13.77 -4.27
N ILE A 181 22.14 -13.80 -3.89
CA ILE A 181 21.64 -12.97 -2.78
C ILE A 181 22.30 -13.38 -1.46
N ARG A 182 22.43 -14.69 -1.18
CA ARG A 182 23.08 -15.15 0.04
C ARG A 182 24.52 -14.71 0.17
N ARG A 183 25.29 -14.74 -0.92
CA ARG A 183 26.68 -14.27 -0.91
C ARG A 183 26.75 -12.75 -0.86
N THR A 184 25.81 -12.05 -1.49
CA THR A 184 25.79 -10.58 -1.48
C THR A 184 25.44 -10.01 -0.10
N MET A 185 24.59 -10.69 0.68
CA MET A 185 24.35 -10.28 2.09
C MET A 185 25.59 -10.48 2.98
N GLU A 186 26.40 -11.51 2.70
CA GLU A 186 27.67 -11.75 3.39
C GLU A 186 28.76 -10.75 2.97
N GLU A 187 28.78 -10.36 1.69
CA GLU A 187 29.68 -9.35 1.12
C GLU A 187 29.60 -8.01 1.83
N ASN A 188 28.40 -7.58 2.23
CA ASN A 188 28.19 -6.31 2.93
C ASN A 188 28.96 -6.23 4.28
N MET A 189 29.53 -7.34 4.76
CA MET A 189 30.32 -7.42 5.99
C MET A 189 31.83 -7.68 5.78
N ILE A 190 32.31 -8.04 4.57
CA ILE A 190 33.67 -8.62 4.43
C ILE A 190 34.46 -8.16 3.18
N ALA A 191 33.85 -7.96 1.99
CA ALA A 191 34.51 -7.42 0.77
C ALA A 191 33.54 -7.28 -0.43
N SER A 192 33.76 -6.29 -1.32
CA SER A 192 32.87 -5.83 -2.40
C SER A 192 32.62 -6.78 -3.60
N ASP A 193 33.20 -7.98 -3.62
CA ASP A 193 33.12 -8.89 -4.79
C ASP A 193 32.75 -10.34 -4.43
N VAL A 194 32.45 -10.62 -3.16
CA VAL A 194 32.15 -11.99 -2.67
C VAL A 194 30.81 -12.50 -3.21
N GLY A 195 29.90 -11.59 -3.58
CA GLY A 195 28.60 -11.87 -4.15
C GLY A 195 28.62 -12.37 -5.61
N ILE A 196 29.70 -12.13 -6.35
CA ILE A 196 29.81 -12.49 -7.78
C ILE A 196 30.18 -13.96 -7.92
N ILE A 197 29.31 -14.75 -8.57
CA ILE A 197 29.59 -16.16 -8.84
C ILE A 197 30.17 -16.39 -10.23
N SER A 198 29.95 -15.46 -11.16
CA SER A 198 30.45 -15.54 -12.54
C SER A 198 31.89 -15.07 -12.69
N TYR A 199 32.62 -14.80 -11.60
CA TYR A 199 34.01 -14.34 -11.67
C TYR A 199 34.92 -15.23 -12.55
N PRO A 200 34.78 -16.58 -12.55
CA PRO A 200 35.58 -17.44 -13.43
C PRO A 200 35.34 -17.26 -14.93
N ILE A 201 34.23 -16.64 -15.33
CA ILE A 201 33.84 -16.40 -16.74
C ILE A 201 33.67 -14.91 -17.02
N GLN A 202 34.43 -14.06 -16.31
CA GLN A 202 34.28 -12.61 -16.38
C GLN A 202 34.58 -12.05 -17.78
N ASP A 203 35.46 -12.70 -18.54
CA ASP A 203 35.73 -12.38 -19.94
C ASP A 203 34.48 -12.42 -20.82
N VAL A 204 33.60 -13.40 -20.61
CA VAL A 204 32.32 -13.51 -21.31
C VAL A 204 31.36 -12.41 -20.84
N ILE A 205 31.32 -12.14 -19.53
CA ILE A 205 30.48 -11.09 -18.94
C ILE A 205 30.88 -9.69 -19.47
N ASP A 206 32.17 -9.42 -19.57
CA ASP A 206 32.70 -8.14 -20.06
C ASP A 206 32.43 -7.92 -21.55
N SER A 207 32.19 -9.00 -22.32
CA SER A 207 31.81 -8.92 -23.73
C SER A 207 30.35 -8.49 -23.96
N ILE A 208 29.52 -8.46 -22.91
CA ILE A 208 28.10 -8.13 -23.01
C ILE A 208 27.91 -6.64 -23.34
N ASN A 209 27.07 -6.35 -24.32
CA ASN A 209 26.61 -4.99 -24.57
C ASN A 209 25.55 -4.58 -23.54
N TRP A 210 25.99 -4.00 -22.43
CA TRP A 210 25.12 -3.60 -21.31
C TRP A 210 24.06 -2.56 -21.65
N THR A 211 24.24 -1.80 -22.72
CA THR A 211 23.23 -0.84 -23.21
C THR A 211 22.03 -1.56 -23.83
N GLN A 212 22.27 -2.70 -24.48
CA GLN A 212 21.22 -3.53 -25.08
C GLN A 212 20.69 -4.60 -24.12
N ALA A 213 21.48 -4.99 -23.13
CA ALA A 213 21.11 -6.03 -22.16
C ALA A 213 19.86 -5.66 -21.35
N GLU A 214 19.67 -4.39 -21.00
CA GLU A 214 18.45 -3.92 -20.32
C GLU A 214 17.19 -4.10 -21.19
N ILE A 215 17.33 -3.95 -22.51
CA ILE A 215 16.21 -4.08 -23.45
C ILE A 215 15.90 -5.56 -23.69
N ALA A 216 16.93 -6.40 -23.81
CA ALA A 216 16.78 -7.83 -24.09
C ALA A 216 16.18 -8.63 -22.92
N THR A 217 16.23 -8.07 -21.71
CA THR A 217 15.80 -8.76 -20.48
C THR A 217 14.56 -8.12 -19.85
N ALA A 218 14.03 -7.04 -20.43
CA ALA A 218 12.78 -6.39 -20.03
C ALA A 218 11.55 -7.21 -20.46
#